data_AF-A0A2M7U6T8-F1
#
_entry.id   AF-A0A2M7U6T8-F1
#
_cell.length_a   1.000
_cell.length_b   1.000
_cell.length_c   1.000
_cell.angle_alpha   90.00
_cell.angle_beta   90.00
_cell.angle_gamma   90.00
#
_symmetry.space_group_name_H-M   'P 1'
#
loop_
_entity.id
_entity.type
_entity.pdbx_description
1 polymer ?
#
loop_
_entity_poly.entity_id
_entity_poly.type
_entity_poly.pdbx_seq_one_letter_code
_entity_poly.pdbx_strand_id
1 'polypeptide(L)'
;MHGLFVIVIGIISLFVFRSKLKTLLKSIYMTVPLAVVFVSLGMFFYRWPIIAYLLGGLTTFGLLYYFYHTKKPWLYYYTLILVSFTLSIFSLMGGEI
;
A
#
# COMPACT_ATOMS: atom_id res chain seq x y z
N MET A 1 -9.30 18.07 5.55
CA MET A 1 -7.87 18.01 5.91
C MET A 1 -7.28 16.61 5.65
N HIS A 2 -7.57 15.94 4.52
CA HIS A 2 -7.08 14.57 4.25
C HIS A 2 -5.92 14.50 3.25
N GLY A 3 -5.76 15.51 2.39
CA GLY A 3 -4.67 15.53 1.39
C GLY A 3 -3.26 15.76 1.95
N LEU A 4 -3.14 16.44 3.10
CA LEU A 4 -1.84 16.73 3.72
C LEU A 4 -1.10 15.45 4.12
N PHE A 5 -1.82 14.42 4.57
CA PHE A 5 -1.21 13.15 4.97
C PHE A 5 -0.59 12.42 3.77
N VAL A 6 -1.30 12.42 2.63
CA VAL A 6 -0.82 11.85 1.36
C VAL A 6 0.45 12.58 0.87
N ILE A 7 0.48 13.91 0.99
CA ILE A 7 1.65 14.71 0.62
C ILE A 7 2.85 14.38 1.51
N VAL A 8 2.65 14.35 2.83
CA VAL A 8 3.71 14.04 3.81
C VAL A 8 4.28 12.65 3.55
N ILE A 9 3.43 11.64 3.35
CA ILE A 9 3.87 10.27 3.08
C ILE A 9 4.53 10.14 1.72
N GLY A 10 4.06 10.87 0.71
CA GLY A 10 4.72 10.95 -0.59
C GLY A 10 6.15 11.46 -0.47
N ILE A 11 6.35 12.56 0.27
CA ILE A 11 7.68 13.16 0.49
C ILE A 11 8.60 12.19 1.23
N ILE A 12 8.13 11.56 2.31
CA ILE A 12 8.98 10.64 3.09
C ILE A 12 9.29 9.36 2.29
N SER A 13 8.31 8.85 1.53
CA SER A 13 8.53 7.73 0.60
C SER A 13 9.62 8.05 -0.43
N LEU A 14 9.59 9.27 -0.99
CA LEU A 14 10.58 9.71 -1.98
C LEU A 14 12.01 9.74 -1.39
N PHE A 15 12.14 10.23 -0.14
CA PHE A 15 13.42 10.22 0.59
C PHE A 15 13.91 8.80 0.90
N VAL A 16 13.02 7.91 1.34
CA VAL A 16 13.40 6.53 1.70
C VAL A 16 13.77 5.69 0.47
N PHE A 17 13.05 5.84 -0.64
CA PHE A 17 13.39 5.15 -1.88
C PHE A 17 14.70 5.67 -2.50
N ARG A 18 15.02 6.96 -2.36
CA ARG A 18 16.30 7.58 -2.77
C ARG A 18 17.48 7.22 -1.88
N SER A 19 17.26 6.80 -0.63
CA SER A 19 18.34 6.49 0.31
C SER A 19 19.07 5.17 -0.02
N LYS A 20 20.34 5.02 0.40
CA LYS A 20 21.13 3.76 0.27
C LYS A 20 20.75 2.68 1.30
N LEU A 21 19.56 2.77 1.87
CA LEU A 21 19.08 1.82 2.88
C LEU A 21 19.03 0.40 2.29
N LYS A 22 19.41 -0.58 3.12
CA LYS A 22 19.31 -2.00 2.79
C LYS A 22 17.89 -2.33 2.37
N THR A 23 17.76 -3.24 1.42
CA THR A 23 16.48 -3.69 0.85
C THR A 23 15.42 -4.00 1.91
N LEU A 24 15.82 -4.65 3.01
CA LEU A 24 14.95 -4.99 4.14
C LEU A 24 14.26 -3.76 4.75
N LEU A 25 15.02 -2.69 5.01
CA LEU A 25 14.49 -1.45 5.58
C LEU A 25 13.55 -0.73 4.61
N LYS A 26 13.85 -0.77 3.31
CA LYS A 26 12.95 -0.20 2.29
C LYS A 26 11.64 -0.97 2.19
N SER A 27 11.68 -2.30 2.28
CA SER A 27 10.48 -3.13 2.25
C SER A 27 9.63 -2.95 3.51
N ILE A 28 10.24 -2.80 4.70
CA ILE A 28 9.52 -2.45 5.92
C ILE A 28 8.90 -1.06 5.77
N TYR A 29 9.68 -0.07 5.33
CA TYR A 29 9.18 1.29 5.17
C TYR A 29 8.01 1.36 4.17
N MET A 30 8.02 0.52 3.13
CA MET A 30 6.95 0.47 2.13
C MET A 30 5.59 0.04 2.72
N THR A 31 5.54 -0.59 3.88
CA THR A 31 4.27 -0.92 4.56
C THR A 31 3.41 0.32 4.79
N VAL A 32 4.01 1.41 5.25
CA VAL A 32 3.33 2.65 5.60
C VAL A 32 2.67 3.32 4.38
N PRO A 33 3.39 3.64 3.28
CA PRO A 33 2.76 4.24 2.11
C PRO A 33 1.74 3.31 1.45
N LEU A 34 1.96 1.99 1.44
CA LEU A 34 0.96 1.05 0.94
C LEU A 34 -0.31 1.09 1.78
N ALA A 35 -0.17 1.01 3.10
CA ALA A 35 -1.30 1.05 4.01
C ALA A 35 -2.10 2.34 3.83
N VAL A 36 -1.41 3.47 3.69
CA VAL A 36 -2.07 4.77 3.48
C VAL A 36 -2.85 4.80 2.17
N VAL A 37 -2.31 4.26 1.09
CA VAL A 37 -3.03 4.18 -0.19
C VAL A 37 -4.29 3.33 -0.04
N PHE A 38 -4.19 2.13 0.55
CA PHE A 38 -5.33 1.23 0.71
C PHE A 38 -6.38 1.77 1.69
N VAL A 39 -5.95 2.35 2.81
CA VAL A 39 -6.85 2.97 3.80
C VAL A 39 -7.53 4.20 3.21
N SER A 40 -6.80 5.03 2.45
CA SER A 40 -7.41 6.16 1.74
C SER A 40 -8.44 5.69 0.71
N LEU A 41 -8.14 4.63 -0.05
CA LEU A 41 -9.12 4.02 -0.96
C LEU A 41 -10.35 3.52 -0.21
N GLY A 42 -10.16 2.88 0.95
CA GLY A 42 -11.24 2.45 1.84
C GLY A 42 -12.13 3.61 2.30
N MET A 43 -11.53 4.71 2.77
CA MET A 43 -12.28 5.90 3.20
C MET A 43 -13.01 6.58 2.04
N PHE A 44 -12.35 6.81 0.90
CA PHE A 44 -12.97 7.49 -0.25
C PHE A 44 -14.13 6.69 -0.83
N PHE A 45 -14.01 5.37 -0.86
CA PHE A 45 -15.02 4.46 -1.41
C PHE A 45 -15.81 3.73 -0.32
N TYR A 46 -15.86 4.26 0.91
CA TYR A 46 -16.57 3.64 2.04
C TYR A 46 -18.03 3.33 1.70
N ARG A 47 -18.68 4.24 0.96
CA ARG A 47 -20.07 4.11 0.53
C ARG A 47 -20.28 3.06 -0.57
N TRP A 48 -19.22 2.66 -1.26
CA TRP A 48 -19.22 1.68 -2.36
C TRP A 48 -18.10 0.65 -2.14
N PRO A 49 -18.24 -0.25 -1.15
CA PRO A 49 -17.16 -1.17 -0.75
C PRO A 49 -16.68 -2.07 -1.91
N ILE A 50 -17.57 -2.43 -2.83
CA ILE A 50 -17.23 -3.19 -4.03
C ILE A 50 -16.19 -2.46 -4.90
N ILE A 51 -16.31 -1.14 -5.05
CA ILE A 51 -15.36 -0.33 -5.82
C ILE A 51 -14.01 -0.26 -5.08
N ALA A 52 -14.05 -0.14 -3.74
CA ALA A 52 -12.84 -0.16 -2.92
C ALA A 52 -12.05 -1.47 -3.09
N TYR A 53 -12.73 -2.62 -3.06
CA TYR A 53 -12.10 -3.93 -3.27
C TYR A 53 -11.57 -4.10 -4.70
N LEU A 54 -12.32 -3.66 -5.71
CA LEU A 54 -11.89 -3.72 -7.11
C LEU A 54 -10.62 -2.89 -7.34
N LEU A 55 -10.59 -1.65 -6.87
CA LEU A 55 -9.44 -0.76 -7.00
C LEU A 55 -8.26 -1.23 -6.16
N GLY A 56 -8.50 -1.73 -4.94
CA GLY A 56 -7.47 -2.33 -4.10
C GLY A 56 -6.84 -3.56 -4.75
N GLY A 57 -7.67 -4.45 -5.31
CA GLY A 57 -7.24 -5.61 -6.08
C GLY A 57 -6.41 -5.22 -7.30
N LEU A 58 -6.93 -4.32 -8.15
CA LEU A 58 -6.21 -3.80 -9.32
C LEU A 58 -4.85 -3.18 -8.95
N THR A 59 -4.81 -2.40 -7.87
CA THR A 59 -3.57 -1.78 -7.38
C THR A 59 -2.56 -2.84 -6.92
N THR A 60 -3.03 -3.87 -6.21
CA THR A 60 -2.20 -4.99 -5.75
C THR A 60 -1.63 -5.78 -6.94
N PHE A 61 -2.48 -6.18 -7.89
CA PHE A 61 -2.05 -6.89 -9.10
C PHE A 61 -1.12 -6.05 -9.97
N GLY A 62 -1.39 -4.75 -10.12
CA GLY A 62 -0.54 -3.82 -10.86
C GLY A 62 0.85 -3.68 -10.22
N LEU A 63 0.93 -3.58 -8.89
CA LEU A 63 2.19 -3.52 -8.17
C LEU A 63 2.96 -4.85 -8.20
N LEU A 64 2.27 -6.00 -8.10
CA LEU A 64 2.88 -7.32 -8.31
C LEU A 64 3.50 -7.42 -9.70
N TYR A 65 2.77 -7.03 -10.73
CA TYR A 65 3.25 -7.03 -12.11
C TYR A 65 4.44 -6.08 -12.30
N TYR A 66 4.38 -4.88 -11.71
CA TYR A 66 5.49 -3.92 -11.74
C TYR A 66 6.75 -4.48 -11.06
N PHE A 67 6.61 -5.12 -9.90
CA PHE A 67 7.74 -5.75 -9.21
C PHE A 67 8.33 -6.90 -10.00
N TYR A 68 7.49 -7.67 -10.71
CA TYR A 68 7.90 -8.78 -11.56
C TYR A 68 8.75 -8.29 -12.72
N HIS A 69 8.29 -7.27 -13.43
CA HIS A 69 9.05 -6.65 -14.52
C HIS A 69 10.34 -6.00 -14.05
N THR A 70 10.33 -5.34 -12.90
CA THR A 70 11.49 -4.61 -12.38
C THR A 70 12.47 -5.51 -11.60
N LYS A 71 12.21 -6.84 -11.56
CA LYS A 71 12.94 -7.85 -10.77
C LYS A 71 13.27 -7.37 -9.35
N LYS A 72 12.29 -6.73 -8.70
CA LYS A 72 12.47 -6.28 -7.31
C LYS A 72 12.70 -7.49 -6.41
N PRO A 73 13.44 -7.33 -5.31
CA PRO A 73 13.70 -8.42 -4.37
C PRO A 73 12.41 -8.88 -3.70
N TRP A 74 12.36 -10.16 -3.35
CA TRP A 74 11.19 -10.87 -2.81
C TRP A 74 10.48 -10.14 -1.64
N LEU A 75 11.26 -9.41 -0.83
CA LEU A 75 10.76 -8.64 0.30
C LEU A 75 9.69 -7.61 -0.07
N TYR A 76 9.73 -7.04 -1.28
CA TYR A 76 8.69 -6.10 -1.75
C TYR A 76 7.35 -6.80 -2.01
N TYR A 77 7.39 -8.02 -2.54
CA TYR A 77 6.18 -8.83 -2.75
C TYR A 77 5.58 -9.25 -1.42
N TYR A 78 6.42 -9.67 -0.48
CA TYR A 78 5.99 -10.03 0.86
C TYR A 78 5.28 -8.86 1.54
N THR A 79 5.88 -7.67 1.54
CA THR A 79 5.25 -6.46 2.11
C THR A 79 3.90 -6.17 1.46
N LEU A 80 3.83 -6.20 0.12
CA LEU A 80 2.62 -5.89 -0.61
C LEU A 80 1.49 -6.86 -0.26
N ILE A 81 1.77 -8.16 -0.30
CA ILE A 81 0.79 -9.21 -0.01
C ILE A 81 0.35 -9.08 1.45
N LEU A 82 1.29 -8.92 2.39
CA LEU A 82 0.99 -8.79 3.81
C LEU A 82 0.04 -7.62 4.06
N VAL A 83 0.39 -6.40 3.60
CA VAL A 83 -0.45 -5.22 3.83
C VAL A 83 -1.83 -5.36 3.19
N SER A 84 -1.88 -5.84 1.94
CA SER A 84 -3.15 -6.00 1.22
C SER A 84 -4.06 -7.02 1.92
N PHE A 85 -3.49 -8.12 2.39
CA PHE A 85 -4.23 -9.19 3.05
C PHE A 85 -4.68 -8.77 4.46
N THR A 86 -3.80 -8.16 5.25
CA THR A 86 -4.12 -7.64 6.58
C THR A 86 -5.26 -6.62 6.52
N LEU A 87 -5.20 -5.66 5.60
CA LEU A 87 -6.25 -4.63 5.48
C LEU A 87 -7.56 -5.20 4.93
N SER A 88 -7.50 -6.17 4.01
CA SER A 88 -8.71 -6.86 3.52
C SER A 88 -9.39 -7.64 4.63
N ILE A 89 -8.63 -8.39 5.44
CA ILE A 89 -9.17 -9.12 6.60
C ILE A 89 -9.76 -8.13 7.60
N PHE A 90 -9.03 -7.04 7.93
CA PHE A 90 -9.51 -6.02 8.86
C PHE A 90 -10.86 -5.43 8.41
N SER A 91 -10.99 -5.10 7.13
CA SER A 91 -12.24 -4.60 6.55
C SER A 91 -13.36 -5.65 6.59
N LEU A 92 -13.07 -6.91 6.28
CA LEU A 92 -14.04 -8.01 6.34
C LEU A 92 -14.52 -8.32 7.77
N MET A 93 -13.68 -8.10 8.78
CA MET A 93 -14.03 -8.26 10.20
C MET A 93 -14.90 -7.10 10.73
N GLY A 94 -15.28 -6.15 9.88
CA GLY A 94 -16.08 -4.99 10.27
C GLY A 94 -15.25 -3.90 10.95
N GLY A 95 -13.93 -3.90 10.79
CA GLY A 95 -13.10 -2.77 11.17
C GLY A 95 -13.49 -1.55 10.35
N GLU A 96 -14.03 -0.52 11.01
CA GLU A 96 -14.24 0.78 10.41
C GLU A 96 -12.87 1.41 10.12
N ILE A 97 -12.66 1.81 8.86
CA ILE A 97 -11.40 2.37 8.35
C ILE A 97 -11.50 3.89 8.28
#